data_AF-A0A3Q8FKT8-F1
#
_entry.id   AF-A0A3Q8FKT8-F1
#
_cell.length_a   1.000
_cell.length_b   1.000
_cell.length_c   1.000
_cell.angle_alpha   90.00
_cell.angle_beta   90.00
_cell.angle_gamma   90.00
#
_symmetry.space_group_name_H-M   'P 1'
#
loop_
_entity.id
_entity.type
_entity.pdbx_description
1 polymer ?
#
loop_
_entity_poly.entity_id
_entity_poly.type
_entity_poly.pdbx_seq_one_letter_code
_entity_poly.pdbx_strand_id
1 'polypeptide(L)'
;MKFWWLVLAGLCITAPVLAAEPNLRIDIEYRWLGWGDVQEHWRIERDSRGVTTRVDAALPMNRRDGQYVTLPAASVSAFEAAIDAAPVTMAVAVDEVARRLDRAAITRLDPTMTRSPAPSCGFAQRQAWARKTLTEVELRKRVQQQLSPESGLWTDDYPTLSVTVRRKGHPPVAFVSTSQKALMLPWKQMPMGHSRSIDTGTLPAQWRPALSDAVIALLPPGERSRARFHPGWLQERLRLHLEMDALACR
;
A
#
# COMPACT_ATOMS: atom_id res chain seq x y z
N MET A 1 67.11 -49.64 -3.04
CA MET A 1 66.48 -48.33 -2.79
C MET A 1 65.19 -48.26 -3.62
N LYS A 2 64.01 -48.27 -2.99
CA LYS A 2 62.70 -48.23 -3.66
C LYS A 2 62.00 -46.93 -3.23
N PHE A 3 61.89 -45.95 -4.12
CA PHE A 3 61.12 -44.73 -3.90
C PHE A 3 59.69 -44.95 -4.43
N TRP A 4 58.72 -44.87 -3.52
CA TRP A 4 57.30 -44.81 -3.83
C TRP A 4 56.91 -43.36 -4.10
N TRP A 5 56.31 -43.07 -5.25
CA TRP A 5 55.66 -41.79 -5.52
C TRP A 5 54.16 -41.96 -5.28
N LEU A 6 53.66 -41.31 -4.21
CA LEU A 6 52.25 -41.06 -3.98
C LEU A 6 51.85 -39.80 -4.76
N VAL A 7 51.04 -39.97 -5.80
CA VAL A 7 50.37 -38.87 -6.49
C VAL A 7 49.04 -38.62 -5.76
N LEU A 8 48.98 -37.51 -5.02
CA LEU A 8 47.73 -36.99 -4.46
C LEU A 8 46.89 -36.37 -5.59
N ALA A 9 45.81 -37.05 -5.96
CA ALA A 9 44.75 -36.48 -6.78
C ALA A 9 43.97 -35.46 -5.93
N GLY A 10 44.20 -34.17 -6.19
CA GLY A 10 43.40 -33.08 -5.61
C GLY A 10 41.98 -33.13 -6.16
N LEU A 11 41.05 -33.58 -5.33
CA LEU A 11 39.61 -33.41 -5.53
C LEU A 11 39.28 -31.90 -5.47
N CYS A 12 39.12 -31.27 -6.63
CA CYS A 12 38.46 -29.98 -6.76
C CYS A 12 36.98 -30.16 -6.38
N ILE A 13 36.67 -29.95 -5.10
CA ILE A 13 35.31 -29.77 -4.63
C ILE A 13 34.85 -28.40 -5.15
N THR A 14 34.18 -28.37 -6.30
CA THR A 14 33.43 -27.20 -6.73
C THR A 14 32.22 -27.08 -5.81
N ALA A 15 32.35 -26.29 -4.75
CA ALA A 15 31.21 -25.88 -3.96
C ALA A 15 30.18 -25.23 -4.91
N PRO A 16 28.88 -25.56 -4.82
CA PRO A 16 27.88 -24.82 -5.55
C PRO A 16 28.00 -23.36 -5.11
N VAL A 17 28.17 -22.46 -6.07
CA VAL A 17 27.99 -21.02 -5.85
C VAL A 17 26.52 -20.87 -5.45
N LEU A 18 26.27 -20.96 -4.15
CA LEU A 18 25.05 -20.46 -3.54
C LEU A 18 24.93 -19.02 -4.03
N ALA A 19 23.95 -18.77 -4.90
CA ALA A 19 23.65 -17.43 -5.38
C ALA A 19 23.56 -16.55 -4.12
N ALA A 20 24.49 -15.60 -4.01
CA ALA A 20 24.57 -14.75 -2.83
C ALA A 20 23.20 -14.14 -2.58
N GLU A 21 22.67 -14.27 -1.35
CA GLU A 21 21.37 -13.69 -1.04
C GLU A 21 21.39 -12.20 -1.40
N PRO A 22 20.35 -11.70 -2.12
CA PRO A 22 20.29 -10.31 -2.50
C PRO A 22 20.35 -9.43 -1.25
N ASN A 23 21.09 -8.32 -1.31
CA ASN A 23 21.23 -7.40 -0.18
C ASN A 23 19.87 -6.90 0.33
N LEU A 24 18.92 -6.75 -0.59
CA LEU A 24 17.50 -6.47 -0.34
C LEU A 24 16.67 -7.12 -1.45
N ARG A 25 15.57 -7.76 -1.08
CA ARG A 25 14.51 -8.21 -1.98
C ARG A 25 13.16 -7.84 -1.38
N ILE A 26 12.31 -7.20 -2.18
CA ILE A 26 10.93 -6.85 -1.85
C ILE A 26 10.05 -7.48 -2.92
N ASP A 27 9.11 -8.31 -2.51
CA ASP A 27 8.05 -8.84 -3.38
C ASP A 27 6.73 -8.17 -2.95
N ILE A 28 6.07 -7.48 -3.89
CA ILE A 28 4.76 -6.85 -3.70
C ILE A 28 3.76 -7.57 -4.58
N GLU A 29 2.71 -8.12 -3.97
CA GLU A 29 1.64 -8.81 -4.69
C GLU A 29 0.32 -8.11 -4.39
N TYR A 30 -0.37 -7.68 -5.44
CA TYR A 30 -1.72 -7.14 -5.36
C TYR A 30 -2.68 -8.07 -6.08
N ARG A 31 -3.80 -8.38 -5.44
CA ARG A 31 -4.92 -9.08 -6.03
C ARG A 31 -6.20 -8.33 -5.69
N TRP A 32 -7.09 -8.18 -6.66
CA TRP A 32 -8.45 -7.71 -6.42
C TRP A 32 -9.42 -8.65 -7.13
N LEU A 33 -10.45 -9.06 -6.41
CA LEU A 33 -11.53 -9.90 -6.90
C LEU A 33 -12.85 -9.17 -6.65
N GLY A 34 -13.69 -9.10 -7.68
CA GLY A 34 -14.97 -8.40 -7.65
C GLY A 34 -15.72 -8.61 -8.97
N TRP A 35 -16.25 -7.53 -9.55
CA TRP A 35 -16.79 -7.51 -10.92
C TRP A 35 -15.74 -7.72 -12.02
N GLY A 36 -14.48 -7.83 -11.65
CA GLY A 36 -13.37 -8.27 -12.48
C GLY A 36 -12.24 -8.81 -11.61
N ASP A 37 -11.11 -9.14 -12.24
CA ASP A 37 -9.90 -9.57 -11.57
C ASP A 37 -8.72 -8.67 -11.95
N VAL A 38 -7.89 -8.38 -10.95
CA VAL A 38 -6.58 -7.76 -11.16
C VAL A 38 -5.57 -8.56 -10.37
N GLN A 39 -4.45 -8.88 -11.00
CA GLN A 39 -3.29 -9.45 -10.34
C GLN A 39 -2.04 -8.72 -10.80
N GLU A 40 -1.31 -8.14 -9.86
CA GLU A 40 -0.03 -7.48 -10.10
C GLU A 40 1.02 -8.10 -9.19
N HIS A 41 2.22 -8.32 -9.71
CA HIS A 41 3.33 -8.84 -8.93
C HIS A 41 4.60 -8.09 -9.30
N TRP A 42 5.19 -7.42 -8.32
CA TRP A 42 6.41 -6.63 -8.51
C TRP A 42 7.53 -7.19 -7.64
N ARG A 43 8.69 -7.37 -8.26
CA ARG A 43 9.93 -7.71 -7.55
C ARG A 43 10.90 -6.54 -7.61
N ILE A 44 11.45 -6.20 -6.47
CA ILE A 44 12.43 -5.13 -6.31
C ILE A 44 13.66 -5.72 -5.62
N GLU A 45 14.83 -5.57 -6.22
CA GLU A 45 16.07 -6.15 -5.72
C GLU A 45 17.20 -5.12 -5.72
N ARG A 46 18.04 -5.17 -4.68
CA ARG A 46 19.27 -4.40 -4.59
C ARG A 46 20.47 -5.30 -4.88
N ASP A 47 21.24 -4.93 -5.90
CA ASP A 47 22.44 -5.66 -6.27
C ASP A 47 23.62 -5.42 -5.30
N SER A 48 24.76 -6.06 -5.58
CA SER A 48 25.98 -5.92 -4.77
C SER A 48 26.59 -4.51 -4.80
N ARG A 49 26.25 -3.69 -5.79
CA ARG A 49 26.70 -2.30 -5.95
C ARG A 49 25.76 -1.30 -5.28
N GLY A 50 24.67 -1.77 -4.69
CA GLY A 50 23.66 -0.93 -4.04
C GLY A 50 22.61 -0.36 -5.01
N VAL A 51 22.63 -0.75 -6.29
CA VAL A 51 21.62 -0.31 -7.26
C VAL A 51 20.35 -1.10 -7.05
N THR A 52 19.24 -0.40 -6.81
CA THR A 52 17.92 -1.03 -6.67
C THR A 52 17.14 -0.97 -7.97
N THR A 53 16.64 -2.12 -8.41
CA THR A 53 15.84 -2.26 -9.63
C THR A 53 14.50 -2.89 -9.32
N ARG A 54 13.48 -2.52 -10.11
CA ARG A 54 12.16 -3.13 -10.10
C ARG A 54 11.92 -3.85 -11.43
N VAL A 55 11.22 -4.98 -11.36
CA VAL A 55 10.73 -5.74 -12.52
C VAL A 55 9.32 -6.28 -12.23
N ASP A 56 8.50 -6.39 -13.28
CA ASP A 56 7.24 -7.12 -13.22
C ASP A 56 7.52 -8.63 -13.13
N ALA A 57 7.11 -9.25 -12.03
CA ALA A 57 7.35 -10.65 -11.73
C ALA A 57 6.18 -11.56 -12.15
N ALA A 58 5.12 -11.02 -12.77
CA ALA A 58 4.06 -11.81 -13.42
C ALA A 58 4.49 -12.35 -14.79
N LEU A 59 5.57 -11.83 -15.38
CA LEU A 59 6.17 -12.38 -16.60
C LEU A 59 7.09 -13.56 -16.25
N PRO A 60 6.95 -14.73 -16.90
CA PRO A 60 7.87 -15.84 -16.69
C PRO A 60 9.29 -15.40 -17.04
N MET A 61 10.27 -15.83 -16.22
CA MET A 61 11.72 -15.51 -16.33
C MET A 61 12.33 -15.77 -17.72
N ASN A 62 11.60 -16.42 -18.63
CA ASN A 62 12.05 -16.80 -19.96
C ASN A 62 11.53 -15.88 -21.09
N ARG A 63 10.73 -14.85 -20.79
CA ARG A 63 10.59 -13.71 -21.71
C ARG A 63 11.63 -12.67 -21.35
N ARG A 64 12.58 -12.45 -22.27
CA ARG A 64 13.29 -11.17 -22.35
C ARG A 64 12.23 -10.05 -22.27
N ASP A 65 12.52 -9.00 -21.52
CA ASP A 65 11.76 -7.74 -21.46
C ASP A 65 10.84 -7.52 -20.24
N GLY A 66 11.10 -8.16 -19.10
CA GLY A 66 10.83 -7.48 -17.84
C GLY A 66 11.74 -6.23 -17.79
N GLN A 67 11.20 -5.04 -18.09
CA GLN A 67 12.02 -3.83 -18.12
C GLN A 67 12.52 -3.56 -16.69
N TYR A 68 13.80 -3.79 -16.46
CA TYR A 68 14.47 -3.42 -15.22
C TYR A 68 14.48 -1.90 -15.14
N VAL A 69 13.75 -1.36 -14.17
CA VAL A 69 13.71 0.08 -13.91
C VAL A 69 14.52 0.35 -12.66
N THR A 70 15.55 1.18 -12.75
CA THR A 70 16.28 1.68 -11.59
C THR A 70 15.36 2.58 -10.76
N LEU A 71 15.21 2.25 -9.48
CA LEU A 71 14.41 3.05 -8.55
C LEU A 71 15.26 4.15 -7.90
N PRO A 72 14.67 5.31 -7.59
CA PRO A 72 15.35 6.32 -6.79
C PRO A 72 15.75 5.78 -5.42
N ALA A 73 17.00 5.98 -5.02
CA ALA A 73 17.51 5.52 -3.73
C ALA A 73 16.65 6.01 -2.55
N ALA A 74 16.19 7.26 -2.61
CA ALA A 74 15.33 7.86 -1.59
C ALA A 74 14.00 7.09 -1.40
N SER A 75 13.37 6.59 -2.47
CA SER A 75 12.13 5.81 -2.38
C SER A 75 12.35 4.49 -1.66
N VAL A 76 13.48 3.84 -1.93
CA VAL A 76 13.83 2.55 -1.29
C VAL A 76 14.22 2.77 0.17
N SER A 77 15.01 3.80 0.48
CA SER A 77 15.34 4.16 1.85
C SER A 77 14.11 4.55 2.69
N ALA A 78 13.16 5.28 2.10
CA ALA A 78 11.90 5.61 2.77
C ALA A 78 11.08 4.35 3.06
N PHE A 79 11.09 3.38 2.16
CA PHE A 79 10.46 2.08 2.39
C PHE A 79 11.12 1.29 3.51
N GLU A 80 12.46 1.20 3.51
CA GLU A 80 13.21 0.53 4.58
C GLU A 80 12.94 1.17 5.95
N ALA A 81 12.90 2.51 6.01
CA ALA A 81 12.52 3.22 7.24
C ALA A 81 11.06 2.93 7.65
N ALA A 82 10.13 2.84 6.70
CA ALA A 82 8.71 2.63 6.98
C ALA A 82 8.40 1.22 7.52
N ILE A 83 9.14 0.19 7.09
CA ILE A 83 8.97 -1.17 7.62
C ILE A 83 9.55 -1.31 9.04
N ASP A 84 10.61 -0.56 9.35
CA ASP A 84 11.27 -0.59 10.66
C ASP A 84 10.58 0.34 11.69
N ALA A 85 9.77 1.30 11.24
CA ALA A 85 8.98 2.16 12.11
C ALA A 85 7.96 1.37 12.96
N ALA A 86 7.68 1.85 14.17
CA ALA A 86 6.59 1.29 14.98
C ALA A 86 5.21 1.64 14.36
N PRO A 87 4.20 0.77 14.50
CA PRO A 87 2.84 1.14 14.11
C PRO A 87 2.34 2.26 15.02
N VAL A 88 1.55 3.17 14.46
CA VAL A 88 0.92 4.27 15.21
C VAL A 88 -0.46 3.87 15.69
N THR A 89 -1.09 4.73 16.50
CA THR A 89 -2.50 4.57 16.84
C THR A 89 -3.39 4.94 15.65
N MET A 90 -4.63 4.45 15.63
CA MET A 90 -5.62 4.85 14.63
C MET A 90 -5.83 6.37 14.59
N ALA A 91 -5.85 7.03 15.75
CA ALA A 91 -6.04 8.47 15.86
C ALA A 91 -4.89 9.24 15.17
N VAL A 92 -3.64 8.83 15.42
CA VAL A 92 -2.46 9.44 14.76
C VAL A 92 -2.50 9.21 13.25
N ALA A 93 -2.86 8.00 12.80
CA ALA A 93 -3.00 7.72 11.37
C ALA A 93 -4.10 8.57 10.72
N VAL A 94 -5.26 8.74 11.38
CA VAL A 94 -6.33 9.63 10.91
C VAL A 94 -5.84 11.06 10.76
N ASP A 95 -5.11 11.58 11.75
CA ASP A 95 -4.57 12.95 11.70
C ASP A 95 -3.57 13.13 10.55
N GLU A 96 -2.68 12.15 10.35
CA GLU A 96 -1.74 12.16 9.23
C GLU A 96 -2.43 12.13 7.87
N VAL A 97 -3.46 11.28 7.72
CA VAL A 97 -4.24 11.21 6.49
C VAL A 97 -4.99 12.52 6.25
N ALA A 98 -5.68 13.03 7.27
CA ALA A 98 -6.48 14.25 7.17
C ALA A 98 -5.64 15.46 6.74
N ARG A 99 -4.41 15.62 7.26
CA ARG A 99 -3.50 16.72 6.87
C ARG A 99 -3.11 16.74 5.39
N ARG A 100 -3.17 15.60 4.71
CA ARG A 100 -2.76 15.47 3.31
C ARG A 100 -3.89 15.75 2.33
N LEU A 101 -5.13 15.84 2.82
CA LEU A 101 -6.30 16.04 1.97
C LEU A 101 -6.46 17.51 1.60
N ASP A 102 -6.76 17.77 0.34
CA ASP A 102 -7.13 19.11 -0.10
C ASP A 102 -8.58 19.42 0.31
N ARG A 103 -8.71 20.20 1.39
CA ARG A 103 -9.99 20.69 1.91
C ARG A 103 -10.74 21.57 0.89
N ALA A 104 -10.03 22.33 0.06
CA ALA A 104 -10.66 23.17 -0.96
C ALA A 104 -11.29 22.30 -2.06
N ALA A 105 -10.66 21.19 -2.43
CA ALA A 105 -11.26 20.19 -3.32
C ALA A 105 -12.49 19.53 -2.69
N ILE A 106 -12.42 19.10 -1.42
CA ILE A 106 -13.56 18.44 -0.73
C ILE A 106 -14.77 19.37 -0.58
N THR A 107 -14.55 20.67 -0.42
CA THR A 107 -15.65 21.63 -0.26
C THR A 107 -16.25 22.10 -1.57
N ARG A 108 -15.69 21.75 -2.73
CA ARG A 108 -16.22 22.13 -4.04
C ARG A 108 -17.41 21.24 -4.40
N LEU A 109 -18.61 21.70 -4.08
CA LEU A 109 -19.84 20.93 -4.31
C LEU A 109 -20.23 20.94 -5.80
N ASP A 110 -21.00 19.94 -6.22
CA ASP A 110 -21.57 19.85 -7.57
C ASP A 110 -22.90 20.65 -7.63
N PRO A 111 -23.01 21.66 -8.52
CA PRO A 111 -24.23 22.45 -8.65
C PRO A 111 -25.43 21.62 -9.16
N THR A 112 -25.17 20.50 -9.83
CA THR A 112 -26.20 19.62 -10.41
C THR A 112 -26.78 18.64 -9.39
N MET A 113 -26.12 18.47 -8.24
CA MET A 113 -26.60 17.57 -7.20
C MET A 113 -27.89 18.12 -6.57
N THR A 114 -28.93 17.29 -6.60
CA THR A 114 -30.25 17.59 -6.07
C THR A 114 -30.79 16.37 -5.32
N ARG A 115 -31.85 16.57 -4.54
CA ARG A 115 -32.62 15.49 -3.92
C ARG A 115 -34.11 15.80 -4.04
N SER A 116 -34.95 14.78 -3.83
CA SER A 116 -36.39 14.95 -3.64
C SER A 116 -36.77 14.73 -2.16
N PRO A 117 -37.53 15.63 -1.52
CA PRO A 117 -37.95 16.94 -2.03
C PRO A 117 -36.76 17.90 -2.21
N ALA A 118 -36.92 18.90 -3.08
CA ALA A 118 -35.88 19.88 -3.37
C ALA A 118 -35.32 20.50 -2.07
N PRO A 119 -34.00 20.74 -1.98
CA PRO A 119 -33.41 21.43 -0.84
C PRO A 119 -34.05 22.80 -0.62
N SER A 120 -34.28 23.16 0.65
CA SER A 120 -34.82 24.47 1.05
C SER A 120 -33.87 25.63 0.74
N CYS A 121 -32.58 25.35 0.53
CA CYS A 121 -31.54 26.34 0.30
C CYS A 121 -30.95 26.24 -1.11
N GLY A 122 -30.51 27.39 -1.65
CA GLY A 122 -29.85 27.46 -2.95
C GLY A 122 -28.41 26.94 -2.92
N PHE A 123 -27.83 26.66 -4.09
CA PHE A 123 -26.47 26.13 -4.22
C PHE A 123 -25.41 26.99 -3.49
N ALA A 124 -25.48 28.31 -3.61
CA ALA A 124 -24.54 29.21 -2.93
C ALA A 124 -24.57 29.05 -1.39
N GLN A 125 -25.75 28.81 -0.81
CA GLN A 125 -25.91 28.57 0.63
C GLN A 125 -25.32 27.21 1.02
N ARG A 126 -25.56 26.16 0.23
CA ARG A 126 -24.93 24.83 0.42
C ARG A 126 -23.40 24.93 0.38
N GLN A 127 -22.87 25.65 -0.59
CA GLN A 127 -21.43 25.85 -0.78
C GLN A 127 -20.81 26.63 0.39
N ALA A 128 -21.49 27.64 0.91
CA ALA A 128 -21.07 28.38 2.10
C ALA A 128 -21.14 27.52 3.38
N TRP A 129 -22.21 26.74 3.54
CA TRP A 129 -22.38 25.80 4.63
C TRP A 129 -21.25 24.76 4.65
N ALA A 130 -20.94 24.13 3.52
CA ALA A 130 -19.87 23.13 3.43
C ALA A 130 -18.51 23.68 3.86
N ARG A 131 -18.16 24.89 3.42
CA ARG A 131 -16.90 25.55 3.79
C ARG A 131 -16.82 25.88 5.29
N LYS A 132 -17.95 26.29 5.87
CA LYS A 132 -18.07 26.61 7.30
C LYS A 132 -18.04 25.36 8.17
N THR A 133 -18.73 24.30 7.76
CA THR A 133 -18.90 23.07 8.53
C THR A 133 -17.66 22.18 8.49
N LEU A 134 -16.96 22.10 7.35
CA LEU A 134 -15.74 21.29 7.22
C LEU A 134 -14.53 21.96 7.88
N THR A 135 -14.55 22.03 9.21
CA THR A 135 -13.41 22.38 10.06
C THR A 135 -12.37 21.25 10.06
N GLU A 136 -11.19 21.50 10.61
CA GLU A 136 -10.17 20.43 10.77
C GLU A 136 -10.65 19.29 11.67
N VAL A 137 -11.43 19.61 12.71
CA VAL A 137 -12.00 18.60 13.62
C VAL A 137 -13.04 17.76 12.87
N GLU A 138 -13.92 18.40 12.10
CA GLU A 138 -14.93 17.70 11.32
C GLU A 138 -14.30 16.86 10.19
N LEU A 139 -13.25 17.37 9.54
CA LEU A 139 -12.50 16.61 8.54
C LEU A 139 -11.90 15.35 9.16
N ARG A 140 -11.23 15.47 10.32
CA ARG A 140 -10.67 14.32 11.05
C ARG A 140 -11.74 13.31 11.43
N LYS A 141 -12.88 13.77 11.95
CA LYS A 141 -14.02 12.90 12.28
C LYS A 141 -14.52 12.12 11.06
N ARG A 142 -14.66 12.78 9.91
CA ARG A 142 -15.10 12.13 8.67
C ARG A 142 -14.06 11.14 8.13
N VAL A 143 -12.76 11.47 8.21
CA VAL A 143 -11.68 10.54 7.86
C VAL A 143 -11.70 9.32 8.78
N GLN A 144 -11.85 9.53 10.09
CA GLN A 144 -11.99 8.43 11.07
C GLN A 144 -13.16 7.52 10.72
N GLN A 145 -14.32 8.09 10.36
CA GLN A 145 -15.47 7.32 9.92
C GLN A 145 -15.18 6.52 8.64
N GLN A 146 -14.44 7.06 7.67
CA GLN A 146 -14.11 6.32 6.45
C GLN A 146 -13.07 5.21 6.67
N LEU A 147 -12.17 5.37 7.64
CA LEU A 147 -11.14 4.38 7.96
C LEU A 147 -11.58 3.36 9.02
N SER A 148 -12.66 3.64 9.76
CA SER A 148 -13.16 2.74 10.80
C SER A 148 -13.54 1.37 10.21
N PRO A 149 -13.19 0.25 10.87
CA PRO A 149 -13.65 -1.09 10.48
C PRO A 149 -15.18 -1.22 10.44
N GLU A 150 -15.88 -0.43 11.25
CA GLU A 150 -17.35 -0.41 11.32
C GLU A 150 -18.00 0.28 10.12
N SER A 151 -17.21 1.01 9.32
CA SER A 151 -17.74 1.63 8.11
C SER A 151 -18.01 0.55 7.07
N GLY A 152 -19.22 0.56 6.52
CA GLY A 152 -19.73 -0.48 5.62
C GLY A 152 -18.69 -0.97 4.60
N LEU A 153 -18.59 -2.28 4.47
CA LEU A 153 -17.82 -2.94 3.43
C LEU A 153 -18.61 -2.83 2.13
N TRP A 154 -17.88 -2.60 1.05
CA TRP A 154 -18.43 -2.62 -0.30
C TRP A 154 -18.63 -4.07 -0.70
N THR A 155 -19.82 -4.39 -1.18
CA THR A 155 -20.10 -5.66 -1.82
C THR A 155 -19.20 -5.80 -3.05
N ASP A 156 -18.65 -6.99 -3.27
CA ASP A 156 -17.82 -7.32 -4.44
C ASP A 156 -16.50 -6.54 -4.58
N ASP A 157 -15.93 -6.05 -3.47
CA ASP A 157 -14.61 -5.43 -3.46
C ASP A 157 -13.64 -6.19 -2.54
N TYR A 158 -12.92 -7.18 -3.04
CA TYR A 158 -12.04 -8.01 -2.21
C TYR A 158 -10.56 -7.79 -2.54
N PRO A 159 -9.97 -6.63 -2.18
CA PRO A 159 -8.56 -6.39 -2.42
C PRO A 159 -7.70 -7.19 -1.42
N THR A 160 -6.53 -7.59 -1.85
CA THR A 160 -5.47 -8.15 -1.03
C THR A 160 -4.15 -7.59 -1.54
N LEU A 161 -3.37 -7.00 -0.66
CA LEU A 161 -2.02 -6.56 -0.96
C LEU A 161 -1.08 -7.16 0.07
N SER A 162 -0.02 -7.80 -0.39
CA SER A 162 1.04 -8.29 0.47
C SER A 162 2.40 -7.75 0.05
N VAL A 163 3.23 -7.49 1.03
CA VAL A 163 4.60 -7.00 0.88
C VAL A 163 5.50 -7.89 1.70
N THR A 164 6.41 -8.61 1.05
CA THR A 164 7.40 -9.47 1.70
C THR A 164 8.78 -8.90 1.47
N VAL A 165 9.58 -8.80 2.53
CA VAL A 165 10.91 -8.19 2.50
C VAL A 165 11.94 -9.15 3.08
N ARG A 166 13.04 -9.33 2.35
CA ARG A 166 14.25 -10.02 2.80
C ARG A 166 15.43 -9.07 2.67
N ARG A 167 16.21 -8.94 3.73
CA ARG A 167 17.38 -8.05 3.80
C ARG A 167 18.51 -8.77 4.48
N LYS A 168 19.74 -8.58 3.97
CA LYS A 168 20.92 -9.16 4.60
C LYS A 168 21.07 -8.64 6.03
N GLY A 169 21.23 -9.56 6.99
CA GLY A 169 21.43 -9.21 8.41
C GLY A 169 20.15 -8.84 9.17
N HIS A 170 18.97 -8.94 8.55
CA HIS A 170 17.68 -8.71 9.21
C HIS A 170 16.75 -9.91 9.05
N PRO A 171 15.90 -10.21 10.05
CA PRO A 171 14.83 -11.19 9.88
C PRO A 171 13.91 -10.78 8.72
N PRO A 172 13.43 -11.74 7.90
CA PRO A 172 12.42 -11.42 6.90
C PRO A 172 11.14 -10.90 7.56
N VAL A 173 10.46 -9.98 6.89
CA VAL A 173 9.18 -9.43 7.35
C VAL A 173 8.15 -9.50 6.24
N ALA A 174 6.89 -9.69 6.60
CA ALA A 174 5.78 -9.69 5.67
C ALA A 174 4.60 -8.91 6.24
N PHE A 175 4.00 -8.08 5.40
CA PHE A 175 2.80 -7.30 5.71
C PHE A 175 1.70 -7.66 4.73
N VAL A 176 0.46 -7.68 5.21
CA VAL A 176 -0.73 -7.88 4.38
C VAL A 176 -1.80 -6.87 4.74
N SER A 177 -2.55 -6.43 3.74
CA SER A 177 -3.79 -5.69 3.92
C SER A 177 -4.87 -6.22 3.00
N THR A 178 -6.06 -6.42 3.56
CA THR A 178 -7.29 -6.75 2.83
C THR A 178 -8.30 -5.60 2.86
N SER A 179 -7.86 -4.42 3.30
CA SER A 179 -8.75 -3.27 3.48
C SER A 179 -9.22 -2.72 2.14
N GLN A 180 -10.53 -2.48 2.02
CA GLN A 180 -11.15 -1.75 0.92
C GLN A 180 -10.96 -0.22 1.03
N LYS A 181 -10.42 0.26 2.16
CA LYS A 181 -10.34 1.68 2.49
C LYS A 181 -9.07 2.29 1.90
N ALA A 182 -9.04 3.62 1.87
CA ALA A 182 -7.90 4.39 1.37
C ALA A 182 -6.60 3.98 2.07
N LEU A 183 -5.50 4.03 1.31
CA LEU A 183 -4.16 3.65 1.75
C LEU A 183 -4.03 2.18 2.18
N MET A 184 -5.03 1.33 1.90
CA MET A 184 -5.04 -0.06 2.33
C MET A 184 -4.82 -0.20 3.85
N LEU A 185 -5.33 0.74 4.66
CA LEU A 185 -5.18 0.70 6.12
C LEU A 185 -6.34 -0.05 6.79
N PRO A 186 -6.11 -0.76 7.91
CA PRO A 186 -4.81 -1.03 8.53
C PRO A 186 -4.04 -2.18 7.84
N TRP A 187 -2.73 -2.27 8.12
CA TRP A 187 -1.90 -3.41 7.75
C TRP A 187 -1.93 -4.48 8.85
N LYS A 188 -1.48 -5.68 8.52
CA LYS A 188 -1.24 -6.78 9.45
C LYS A 188 0.13 -7.35 9.19
N GLN A 189 0.91 -7.59 10.23
CA GLN A 189 2.22 -8.21 10.10
C GLN A 189 2.07 -9.73 10.21
N MET A 190 2.60 -10.44 9.22
CA MET A 190 2.49 -11.89 9.13
C MET A 190 3.62 -12.56 9.92
N PRO A 191 3.32 -13.57 10.74
CA PRO A 191 4.34 -14.44 11.32
C PRO A 191 5.13 -15.16 10.22
N MET A 192 6.45 -15.19 10.33
CA MET A 192 7.32 -15.91 9.39
C MET A 192 7.11 -17.43 9.51
N GLY A 193 7.34 -18.16 8.41
CA GLY A 193 7.26 -19.63 8.35
C GLY A 193 5.85 -20.20 8.27
N HIS A 194 4.82 -19.35 8.26
CA HIS A 194 3.44 -19.78 8.12
C HIS A 194 2.98 -19.60 6.67
N SER A 195 2.20 -20.57 6.19
CA SER A 195 1.64 -20.55 4.84
C SER A 195 0.61 -19.41 4.68
N ARG A 196 0.26 -19.07 3.42
CA ARG A 196 -0.84 -18.14 3.07
C ARG A 196 -2.21 -18.51 3.69
N SER A 197 -2.30 -19.64 4.41
CA SER A 197 -3.49 -20.14 5.11
C SER A 197 -3.73 -19.55 6.49
N ILE A 198 -2.89 -18.65 7.03
CA ILE A 198 -3.26 -17.96 8.28
C ILE A 198 -4.52 -17.15 8.02
N ASP A 199 -5.52 -17.34 8.87
CA ASP A 199 -6.65 -16.42 8.95
C ASP A 199 -6.15 -15.04 9.39
N THR A 200 -5.94 -14.17 8.39
CA THR A 200 -5.50 -12.80 8.63
C THR A 200 -6.45 -12.05 9.54
N GLY A 201 -7.73 -12.46 9.65
CA GLY A 201 -8.73 -11.90 10.57
C GLY A 201 -8.27 -11.84 12.03
N THR A 202 -7.46 -12.81 12.45
CA THR A 202 -6.97 -12.94 13.84
C THR A 202 -5.74 -12.10 14.17
N LEU A 203 -5.02 -11.61 13.16
CA LEU A 203 -3.80 -10.83 13.36
C LEU A 203 -4.11 -9.40 13.78
N PRO A 204 -3.33 -8.82 14.71
CA PRO A 204 -3.55 -7.47 15.20
C PRO A 204 -3.38 -6.45 14.07
N ALA A 205 -4.31 -5.49 14.03
CA ALA A 205 -4.26 -4.36 13.12
C ALA A 205 -3.09 -3.42 13.48
N GLN A 206 -2.31 -3.05 12.48
CA GLN A 206 -1.19 -2.13 12.57
C GLN A 206 -1.43 -0.92 11.66
N TRP A 207 -1.58 0.26 12.25
CA TRP A 207 -1.76 1.50 11.49
C TRP A 207 -0.40 2.03 11.04
N ARG A 208 -0.11 1.89 9.74
CA ARG A 208 1.20 2.21 9.14
C ARG A 208 1.03 3.06 7.87
N PRO A 209 0.56 4.31 7.96
CA PRO A 209 0.40 5.19 6.78
C PRO A 209 1.70 5.37 6.00
N ALA A 210 2.85 5.51 6.68
CA ALA A 210 4.16 5.63 6.03
C ALA A 210 4.52 4.39 5.19
N LEU A 211 4.10 3.18 5.61
CA LEU A 211 4.30 1.96 4.81
C LEU A 211 3.48 2.02 3.52
N SER A 212 2.21 2.45 3.60
CA SER A 212 1.37 2.65 2.43
C SER A 212 1.97 3.65 1.44
N ASP A 213 2.51 4.77 1.93
CA ASP A 213 3.18 5.79 1.11
C ASP A 213 4.46 5.26 0.45
N ALA A 214 5.24 4.48 1.21
CA ALA A 214 6.48 3.95 0.67
C ALA A 214 6.22 2.86 -0.38
N VAL A 215 5.22 1.99 -0.16
CA VAL A 215 4.80 0.99 -1.14
C VAL A 215 4.36 1.65 -2.44
N ILE A 216 3.51 2.69 -2.38
CA ILE A 216 3.09 3.38 -3.60
C ILE A 216 4.28 4.03 -4.32
N ALA A 217 5.28 4.55 -3.61
CA ALA A 217 6.47 5.13 -4.23
C ALA A 217 7.33 4.08 -4.97
N LEU A 218 7.23 2.81 -4.61
CA LEU A 218 7.95 1.72 -5.25
C LEU A 218 7.26 1.16 -6.51
N LEU A 219 5.96 1.41 -6.70
CA LEU A 219 5.17 0.84 -7.79
C LEU A 219 5.16 1.74 -9.06
N PRO A 220 5.05 1.20 -10.29
CA PRO A 220 4.99 2.03 -11.49
C PRO A 220 3.72 2.90 -11.52
N PRO A 221 3.77 4.13 -12.07
CA PRO A 221 2.56 4.92 -12.27
C PRO A 221 1.56 4.19 -13.18
N GLY A 222 0.26 4.31 -12.91
CA GLY A 222 -0.82 3.71 -13.71
C GLY A 222 -1.33 2.35 -13.22
N GLU A 223 -0.57 1.65 -12.36
CA GLU A 223 -1.02 0.38 -11.77
C GLU A 223 -2.32 0.52 -10.96
N ARG A 224 -3.17 -0.51 -11.00
CA ARG A 224 -4.45 -0.53 -10.27
C ARG A 224 -4.23 -0.57 -8.76
N SER A 225 -3.18 -1.25 -8.29
CA SER A 225 -2.79 -1.21 -6.88
C SER A 225 -2.60 0.23 -6.38
N ARG A 226 -2.01 1.12 -7.19
CA ARG A 226 -1.79 2.53 -6.81
C ARG A 226 -3.08 3.32 -6.62
N ALA A 227 -4.14 2.99 -7.37
CA ALA A 227 -5.43 3.67 -7.21
C ALA A 227 -6.02 3.49 -5.79
N ARG A 228 -5.70 2.38 -5.11
CA ARG A 228 -6.11 2.13 -3.71
C ARG A 228 -5.39 3.02 -2.69
N PHE A 229 -4.19 3.45 -3.04
CA PHE A 229 -3.38 4.36 -2.22
C PHE A 229 -3.64 5.84 -2.52
N HIS A 230 -4.38 6.14 -3.59
CA HIS A 230 -4.58 7.52 -3.99
C HIS A 230 -5.57 8.23 -3.04
N PRO A 231 -5.20 9.35 -2.41
CA PRO A 231 -6.08 10.07 -1.50
C PRO A 231 -7.31 10.66 -2.23
N GLY A 232 -7.23 10.85 -3.54
CA GLY A 232 -8.33 11.37 -4.36
C GLY A 232 -9.63 10.59 -4.23
N TRP A 233 -9.58 9.25 -4.08
CA TRP A 233 -10.79 8.48 -3.82
C TRP A 233 -11.43 8.85 -2.47
N LEU A 234 -10.61 9.00 -1.44
CA LEU A 234 -11.08 9.41 -0.11
C LEU A 234 -11.63 10.84 -0.16
N GLN A 235 -10.95 11.75 -0.84
CA GLN A 235 -11.41 13.13 -1.02
C GLN A 235 -12.76 13.18 -1.72
N GLU A 236 -12.93 12.43 -2.80
CA GLU A 236 -14.19 12.37 -3.54
C GLU A 236 -15.32 11.79 -2.69
N ARG A 237 -15.06 10.73 -1.94
CA ARG A 237 -16.06 10.15 -1.03
C ARG A 237 -16.44 11.11 0.09
N LEU A 238 -15.48 11.85 0.64
CA LEU A 238 -15.73 12.88 1.65
C LEU A 238 -16.54 14.05 1.07
N ARG A 239 -16.26 14.45 -0.19
CA ARG A 239 -16.99 15.48 -0.93
C ARG A 239 -18.46 15.07 -1.10
N LEU A 240 -18.71 13.84 -1.59
CA LEU A 240 -20.06 13.31 -1.77
C LEU A 240 -20.86 13.24 -0.46
N HIS A 241 -20.24 12.79 0.65
CA HIS A 241 -20.92 12.81 1.94
C HIS A 241 -21.23 14.23 2.43
N LEU A 242 -20.29 15.16 2.29
CA LEU A 242 -20.51 16.56 2.65
C LEU A 242 -21.61 17.20 1.80
N GLU A 243 -21.68 16.85 0.52
CA GLU A 243 -22.70 17.29 -0.42
C GLU A 243 -24.09 16.77 -0.02
N MET A 244 -24.20 15.48 0.33
CA MET A 244 -25.44 14.90 0.84
C MET A 244 -25.93 15.58 2.11
N ASP A 245 -25.03 15.88 3.04
CA ASP A 245 -25.35 16.62 4.26
C ASP A 245 -25.79 18.07 3.94
N ALA A 246 -25.14 18.72 2.98
CA ALA A 246 -25.46 20.08 2.55
C ALA A 246 -26.85 20.18 1.92
N LEU A 247 -27.35 19.11 1.29
CA LEU A 247 -28.73 19.05 0.79
C LEU A 247 -29.76 19.10 1.93
N ALA A 248 -29.36 18.72 3.14
CA ALA A 248 -30.20 18.80 4.33
C ALA A 248 -30.19 20.16 5.03
N CYS A 249 -29.45 21.15 4.52
CA CYS A 249 -29.32 22.47 5.14
C CYS A 249 -30.69 23.08 5.45
N ARG A 250 -31.01 23.08 6.75
CA ARG A 250 -32.15 23.73 7.38
C ARG A 250 -31.71 25.08 7.92
#